data_AF-A0A661RHL6-F1
#
_entry.id   AF-A0A661RHL6-F1
#
_cell.length_a   1.000
_cell.length_b   1.000
_cell.length_c   1.000
_cell.angle_alpha   90.00
_cell.angle_beta   90.00
_cell.angle_gamma   90.00
#
_symmetry.space_group_name_H-M   'P 1'
#
loop_
_entity.id
_entity.type
_entity.pdbx_description
1 polymer ?
#
loop_
_entity_poly.entity_id
_entity_poly.type
_entity_poly.pdbx_seq_one_letter_code
_entity_poly.pdbx_strand_id
1 'polypeptide(L)'
;MNVSFKTLTPLWTGGADKNSQIIHETGIIGSLRWWYEGIIRGMGGYACKGVEYKDNKKPCRYNPREGKGKALKAICPACRLFGCTGWRRQFKIEISGLEEIPLFFWASKDVYPMAGNWLWRMFGGTDTRGTKEGKGSKIRFTFGVKALWGEKAVLKITPLGSNGKDIERKLSYLLSRIENLGAKPQNGFGQVEFLDLSSDSIDEGKRLISKDAETSRLLNKTELSRFFSTDPKYFFTQYYELDTQSVKEYLDKGRVIGVDSDFQRYKQKFIPCAFNIRYKSSAKNPFTGLGKNIGLRPFLKKEFSEEIVNVLMGNGNPKTEGERSGGRLGVSHLYKKDNAEKYSLKIWGHVPSDAGVERARVEEKIEKFFTEYLPNFKKALPTNGV
;
A
#
# COMPACT_ATOMS: atom_id res chain seq x y z
N MET A 1 -15.79 -18.86 3.52
CA MET A 1 -14.63 -19.32 2.71
C MET A 1 -13.34 -19.16 3.51
N ASN A 2 -12.34 -19.98 3.26
CA ASN A 2 -10.98 -19.81 3.77
C ASN A 2 -10.06 -19.56 2.58
N VAL A 3 -9.21 -18.55 2.68
CA VAL A 3 -8.22 -18.22 1.65
C VAL A 3 -6.85 -18.25 2.29
N SER A 4 -6.00 -19.16 1.83
CA SER A 4 -4.60 -19.20 2.24
C SER A 4 -3.87 -18.01 1.60
N PHE A 5 -2.92 -17.42 2.29
CA PHE A 5 -2.06 -16.39 1.72
C PHE A 5 -0.70 -16.38 2.39
N LYS A 6 0.27 -15.78 1.70
CA LYS A 6 1.58 -15.49 2.28
C LYS A 6 1.93 -14.01 2.14
N THR A 7 2.72 -13.52 3.08
CA THR A 7 3.31 -12.19 3.02
C THR A 7 4.62 -12.26 2.22
N LEU A 8 4.74 -11.42 1.20
CA LEU A 8 5.99 -11.20 0.45
C LEU A 8 6.82 -10.10 1.12
N THR A 9 6.16 -9.14 1.76
CA THR A 9 6.79 -8.14 2.64
C THR A 9 6.04 -8.10 3.97
N PRO A 10 6.69 -7.66 5.07
CA PRO A 10 6.06 -7.60 6.38
C PRO A 10 4.70 -6.90 6.33
N LEU A 11 3.70 -7.48 6.98
CA LEU A 11 2.38 -6.89 7.14
C LEU A 11 2.40 -5.91 8.30
N TRP A 12 1.84 -4.72 8.07
CA TRP A 12 1.65 -3.70 9.10
C TRP A 12 0.17 -3.38 9.19
N THR A 13 -0.46 -3.61 10.35
CA THR A 13 -1.89 -3.28 10.53
C THR A 13 -2.09 -2.01 11.34
N GLY A 14 -1.16 -1.71 12.26
CA GLY A 14 -1.05 -0.43 12.96
C GLY A 14 -2.25 -0.07 13.83
N GLY A 15 -2.12 -0.24 15.15
CA GLY A 15 -3.08 0.23 16.14
C GLY A 15 -2.94 1.72 16.48
N ALA A 16 -3.81 2.22 17.35
CA ALA A 16 -3.74 3.59 17.89
C ALA A 16 -2.41 3.86 18.65
N ASP A 17 -1.76 2.81 19.12
CA ASP A 17 -0.45 2.80 19.79
C ASP A 17 0.75 2.74 18.81
N LYS A 18 0.49 2.79 17.49
CA LYS A 18 1.50 2.65 16.43
C LYS A 18 2.26 1.32 16.48
N ASN A 19 1.66 0.29 17.05
CA ASN A 19 2.22 -1.06 17.10
C ASN A 19 1.48 -1.99 16.11
N SER A 20 2.14 -3.08 15.71
CA SER A 20 1.56 -4.11 14.85
C SER A 20 1.91 -5.52 15.33
N GLN A 21 2.22 -5.68 16.62
CA GLN A 21 2.40 -6.98 17.28
C GLN A 21 1.15 -7.86 17.17
N ILE A 22 -0.03 -7.25 17.29
CA ILE A 22 -1.31 -7.94 17.14
C ILE A 22 -1.93 -7.53 15.81
N ILE A 23 -2.59 -8.48 15.17
CA ILE A 23 -3.35 -8.16 13.97
C ILE A 23 -4.59 -7.32 14.32
N HIS A 24 -4.69 -6.15 13.72
CA HIS A 24 -5.90 -5.32 13.81
C HIS A 24 -6.83 -5.63 12.62
N GLU A 25 -7.93 -6.34 12.89
CA GLU A 25 -8.97 -6.69 11.88
C GLU A 25 -9.41 -5.44 11.10
N THR A 26 -9.56 -4.31 11.81
CA THR A 26 -9.97 -3.02 11.25
C THR A 26 -9.02 -2.50 10.18
N GLY A 27 -7.70 -2.68 10.34
CA GLY A 27 -6.70 -2.29 9.35
C GLY A 27 -6.80 -3.12 8.06
N ILE A 28 -7.09 -4.41 8.20
CA ILE A 28 -7.28 -5.32 7.07
C ILE A 28 -8.59 -5.00 6.33
N ILE A 29 -9.70 -4.85 7.07
CA ILE A 29 -11.00 -4.47 6.49
C ILE A 29 -10.89 -3.12 5.78
N GLY A 30 -10.21 -2.14 6.36
CA GLY A 30 -9.99 -0.83 5.77
C GLY A 30 -9.25 -0.93 4.43
N SER A 31 -8.18 -1.73 4.39
CA SER A 31 -7.41 -2.00 3.16
C SER A 31 -8.26 -2.68 2.08
N LEU A 32 -8.99 -3.74 2.43
CA LEU A 32 -9.92 -4.44 1.52
C LEU A 32 -11.00 -3.50 0.97
N ARG A 33 -11.57 -2.65 1.84
CA ARG A 33 -12.58 -1.68 1.45
C ARG A 33 -12.00 -0.67 0.45
N TRP A 34 -10.83 -0.11 0.74
CA TRP A 34 -10.19 0.89 -0.11
C TRP A 34 -9.96 0.36 -1.54
N TRP A 35 -9.48 -0.88 -1.65
CA TRP A 35 -9.35 -1.56 -2.93
C TRP A 35 -10.69 -1.82 -3.62
N TYR A 36 -11.68 -2.32 -2.89
CA TYR A 36 -13.01 -2.57 -3.44
C TYR A 36 -13.68 -1.29 -3.98
N GLU A 37 -13.51 -0.17 -3.28
CA GLU A 37 -13.95 1.14 -3.76
C GLU A 37 -13.24 1.53 -5.08
N GLY A 38 -11.92 1.30 -5.17
CA GLY A 38 -11.16 1.54 -6.40
C GLY A 38 -11.61 0.66 -7.57
N ILE A 39 -11.94 -0.61 -7.32
CA ILE A 39 -12.46 -1.55 -8.32
C ILE A 39 -13.83 -1.08 -8.84
N ILE A 40 -14.74 -0.71 -7.94
CA ILE A 40 -16.07 -0.19 -8.34
C ILE A 40 -15.93 1.04 -9.22
N ARG A 41 -15.04 1.98 -8.85
CA ARG A 41 -14.76 3.18 -9.66
C ARG A 41 -14.10 2.82 -10.99
N GLY A 42 -13.21 1.82 -11.01
CA GLY A 42 -12.57 1.30 -12.21
C GLY A 42 -13.53 0.64 -13.20
N MET A 43 -14.64 0.10 -12.72
CA MET A 43 -15.76 -0.42 -13.53
C MET A 43 -16.79 0.66 -13.94
N GLY A 44 -16.48 1.94 -13.66
CA GLY A 44 -17.34 3.09 -13.95
C GLY A 44 -18.49 3.28 -12.95
N GLY A 45 -18.51 2.54 -11.84
CA GLY A 45 -19.52 2.69 -10.78
C GLY A 45 -19.19 3.82 -9.80
N TYR A 46 -20.16 4.14 -8.94
CA TYR A 46 -19.99 5.09 -7.85
C TYR A 46 -19.64 4.36 -6.55
N ALA A 47 -18.53 4.73 -5.93
CA ALA A 47 -18.22 4.40 -4.55
C ALA A 47 -17.96 5.68 -3.76
N CYS A 48 -18.70 5.88 -2.66
CA CYS A 48 -18.53 7.06 -1.83
C CYS A 48 -17.09 7.12 -1.29
N LYS A 49 -16.61 8.32 -0.98
CA LYS A 49 -15.45 8.47 -0.14
C LYS A 49 -15.81 7.92 1.25
N GLY A 50 -14.94 7.10 1.83
CA GLY A 50 -15.01 6.79 3.27
C GLY A 50 -14.82 8.06 4.11
N VAL A 51 -14.28 7.92 5.31
CA VAL A 51 -14.02 9.03 6.26
C VAL A 51 -12.94 10.04 5.82
N GLU A 52 -12.35 9.90 4.63
CA GLU A 52 -11.06 10.51 4.28
C GLU A 52 -11.08 11.85 3.51
N TYR A 53 -12.22 12.51 3.29
CA TYR A 53 -12.18 13.80 2.55
C TYR A 53 -13.18 14.84 3.05
N LYS A 54 -12.68 16.09 3.18
CA LYS A 54 -13.39 17.33 3.47
C LYS A 54 -14.22 17.84 2.27
N ASP A 55 -14.83 16.95 1.50
CA ASP A 55 -15.87 17.39 0.56
C ASP A 55 -17.18 17.48 1.31
N ASN A 56 -17.97 18.52 1.06
CA ASN A 56 -19.29 18.77 1.64
C ASN A 56 -20.37 17.70 1.30
N LYS A 57 -19.97 16.52 0.80
CA LYS A 57 -20.86 15.40 0.48
C LYS A 57 -21.03 14.52 1.70
N LYS A 58 -22.29 14.35 2.13
CA LYS A 58 -22.66 13.49 3.27
C LYS A 58 -22.20 12.05 3.00
N PRO A 59 -21.60 11.35 3.98
CA PRO A 59 -21.24 9.94 3.83
C PRO A 59 -22.49 9.09 3.57
N CYS A 60 -22.31 7.95 2.89
CA CYS A 60 -23.42 7.00 2.67
C CYS A 60 -24.08 6.64 4.00
N ARG A 61 -25.40 6.82 4.07
CA ARG A 61 -26.22 6.47 5.21
C ARG A 61 -27.39 5.62 4.74
N TYR A 62 -27.56 4.46 5.36
CA TYR A 62 -28.73 3.64 5.14
C TYR A 62 -29.87 4.12 6.03
N ASN A 63 -31.03 4.39 5.41
CA ASN A 63 -32.22 4.83 6.11
C ASN A 63 -33.34 3.79 5.93
N PRO A 64 -33.63 2.94 6.94
CA PRO A 64 -34.64 1.89 6.80
C PRO A 64 -36.06 2.44 6.53
N ARG A 65 -36.32 3.70 6.89
CA ARG A 65 -37.63 4.37 6.69
C ARG A 65 -38.00 4.57 5.22
N GLU A 66 -37.02 4.54 4.31
CA GLU A 66 -37.26 4.71 2.88
C GLU A 66 -37.73 3.41 2.18
N GLY A 67 -37.81 2.29 2.91
CA GLY A 67 -38.10 0.97 2.37
C GLY A 67 -36.84 0.29 1.83
N LYS A 68 -36.72 -1.04 2.04
CA LYS A 68 -35.48 -1.81 1.83
C LYS A 68 -34.87 -1.61 0.44
N GLY A 69 -35.69 -1.63 -0.62
CA GLY A 69 -35.23 -1.47 -2.00
C GLY A 69 -34.66 -0.08 -2.30
N LYS A 70 -35.35 0.99 -1.85
CA LYS A 70 -34.91 2.37 -2.06
C LYS A 70 -33.69 2.70 -1.19
N ALA A 71 -33.71 2.29 0.07
CA ALA A 71 -32.61 2.49 1.01
C ALA A 71 -31.31 1.80 0.56
N LEU A 72 -31.39 0.59 -0.03
CA LEU A 72 -30.22 -0.10 -0.58
C LEU A 72 -29.67 0.56 -1.84
N LYS A 73 -30.53 1.13 -2.69
CA LYS A 73 -30.11 1.89 -3.88
C LYS A 73 -29.45 3.22 -3.50
N ALA A 74 -29.79 3.80 -2.35
CA ALA A 74 -29.22 5.05 -1.85
C ALA A 74 -27.78 4.92 -1.31
N ILE A 75 -27.29 3.70 -1.07
CA ILE A 75 -25.90 3.46 -0.62
C ILE A 75 -25.06 2.80 -1.72
N CYS A 76 -23.79 3.19 -1.80
CA CYS A 76 -22.87 2.67 -2.82
C CYS A 76 -22.57 1.17 -2.61
N PRO A 77 -22.14 0.43 -3.66
CA PRO A 77 -21.80 -0.99 -3.57
C PRO A 77 -20.80 -1.34 -2.47
N ALA A 78 -19.79 -0.49 -2.24
CA ALA A 78 -18.81 -0.68 -1.17
C ALA A 78 -19.49 -0.66 0.21
N CYS A 79 -20.39 0.29 0.47
CA CYS A 79 -21.16 0.35 1.71
C CYS A 79 -22.11 -0.84 1.85
N ARG A 80 -22.70 -1.35 0.76
CA ARG A 80 -23.55 -2.55 0.82
C ARG A 80 -22.78 -3.78 1.34
N LEU A 81 -21.50 -3.91 0.99
CA LEU A 81 -20.66 -5.04 1.39
C LEU A 81 -19.94 -4.81 2.74
N PHE A 82 -19.26 -3.67 2.88
CA PHE A 82 -18.40 -3.33 4.02
C PHE A 82 -19.12 -2.61 5.16
N GLY A 83 -20.35 -2.16 4.96
CA GLY A 83 -21.12 -1.42 5.95
C GLY A 83 -20.98 0.10 5.83
N CYS A 84 -21.93 0.82 6.43
CA CYS A 84 -21.91 2.26 6.66
C CYS A 84 -22.85 2.62 7.81
N THR A 85 -23.02 3.90 8.14
CA THR A 85 -23.97 4.31 9.18
C THR A 85 -25.38 3.81 8.85
N GLY A 86 -25.95 3.01 9.76
CA GLY A 86 -27.26 2.37 9.58
C GLY A 86 -27.26 1.06 8.81
N TRP A 87 -26.12 0.60 8.28
CA TRP A 87 -25.99 -0.68 7.55
C TRP A 87 -24.78 -1.48 8.02
N ARG A 88 -25.02 -2.68 8.55
CA ARG A 88 -23.94 -3.54 9.05
C ARG A 88 -23.08 -4.10 7.91
N ARG A 89 -21.80 -4.36 8.19
CA ARG A 89 -20.93 -5.17 7.33
C ARG A 89 -21.55 -6.54 7.09
N GLN A 90 -21.40 -7.09 5.88
CA GLN A 90 -22.07 -8.33 5.48
C GLN A 90 -21.22 -9.60 5.69
N PHE A 91 -20.03 -9.49 6.28
CA PHE A 91 -19.13 -10.59 6.56
C PHE A 91 -18.31 -10.31 7.83
N LYS A 92 -17.73 -11.34 8.43
CA LYS A 92 -16.64 -11.28 9.42
C LYS A 92 -15.36 -11.79 8.78
N ILE A 93 -14.21 -11.34 9.29
CA ILE A 93 -12.94 -11.95 8.95
C ILE A 93 -12.24 -12.42 10.23
N GLU A 94 -11.52 -13.53 10.11
CA GLU A 94 -10.60 -14.05 11.12
C GLU A 94 -9.30 -14.36 10.39
N ILE A 95 -8.16 -14.03 11.01
CA ILE A 95 -6.84 -14.28 10.41
C ILE A 95 -5.98 -15.06 11.39
N SER A 96 -5.36 -16.12 10.88
CA SER A 96 -4.46 -17.00 11.64
C SER A 96 -3.19 -17.31 10.84
N GLY A 97 -2.18 -17.86 11.50
CA GLY A 97 -0.92 -18.25 10.83
C GLY A 97 0.03 -17.08 10.52
N LEU A 98 -0.14 -15.95 11.23
CA LEU A 98 0.84 -14.86 11.24
C LEU A 98 1.69 -14.95 12.50
N GLU A 99 2.98 -14.67 12.36
CA GLU A 99 3.95 -14.55 13.43
C GLU A 99 4.47 -13.11 13.54
N GLU A 100 4.92 -12.74 14.74
CA GLU A 100 5.58 -11.46 14.97
C GLU A 100 7.04 -11.52 14.50
N ILE A 101 7.46 -10.49 13.77
CA ILE A 101 8.86 -10.33 13.36
C ILE A 101 9.41 -8.96 13.80
N PRO A 102 10.72 -8.86 14.10
CA PRO A 102 11.36 -7.59 14.40
C PRO A 102 11.17 -6.57 13.27
N LEU A 103 11.05 -5.29 13.63
CA LEU A 103 11.04 -4.21 12.64
C LEU A 103 12.47 -3.75 12.36
N PHE A 104 12.86 -3.75 11.10
CA PHE A 104 14.15 -3.25 10.64
C PHE A 104 14.03 -2.67 9.22
N PHE A 105 14.98 -1.82 8.86
CA PHE A 105 15.06 -1.19 7.54
C PHE A 105 16.48 -1.22 7.01
N TRP A 106 16.63 -1.08 5.70
CA TRP A 106 17.94 -0.86 5.08
C TRP A 106 18.02 0.54 4.48
N ALA A 107 19.13 1.24 4.72
CA ALA A 107 19.38 2.56 4.16
C ALA A 107 20.84 2.71 3.69
N SER A 108 21.02 3.48 2.61
CA SER A 108 22.35 3.83 2.12
C SER A 108 23.12 4.65 3.16
N LYS A 109 24.44 4.48 3.22
CA LYS A 109 25.32 5.09 4.25
C LYS A 109 25.19 6.63 4.29
N ASP A 110 25.01 7.25 3.13
CA ASP A 110 24.88 8.70 2.94
C ASP A 110 23.59 9.29 3.54
N VAL A 111 22.54 8.48 3.71
CA VAL A 111 21.24 8.94 4.25
C VAL A 111 20.87 8.27 5.56
N TYR A 112 21.71 7.36 6.06
CA TYR A 112 21.38 6.52 7.21
C TYR A 112 20.93 7.32 8.44
N PRO A 113 21.66 8.37 8.92
CA PRO A 113 21.25 9.07 10.13
C PRO A 113 19.88 9.72 10.00
N MET A 114 19.60 10.31 8.82
CA MET A 114 18.34 11.00 8.55
C MET A 114 17.18 10.02 8.38
N ALA A 115 17.37 8.97 7.56
CA ALA A 115 16.38 7.92 7.35
C ALA A 115 16.06 7.18 8.65
N GLY A 116 17.09 6.82 9.42
CA GLY A 116 16.94 6.17 10.72
C GLY A 116 16.18 7.02 11.70
N ASN A 117 16.51 8.31 11.83
CA ASN A 117 15.79 9.20 12.73
C ASN A 117 14.32 9.38 12.34
N TRP A 118 14.02 9.51 11.05
CA TRP A 118 12.64 9.65 10.57
C TRP A 118 11.84 8.36 10.80
N LEU A 119 12.39 7.20 10.42
CA LEU A 119 11.74 5.91 10.61
C LEU A 119 11.51 5.63 12.09
N TRP A 120 12.53 5.83 12.93
CA TRP A 120 12.43 5.67 14.38
C TRP A 120 11.28 6.50 14.98
N ARG A 121 11.17 7.79 14.62
CA ARG A 121 10.05 8.65 15.05
C ARG A 121 8.70 8.19 14.51
N MET A 122 8.65 7.77 13.24
CA MET A 122 7.42 7.27 12.60
C MET A 122 6.84 6.06 13.35
N PHE A 123 7.69 5.21 13.89
CA PHE A 123 7.33 3.97 14.58
C PHE A 123 7.38 4.08 16.11
N GLY A 124 7.20 5.31 16.62
CA GLY A 124 6.95 5.58 18.05
C GLY A 124 8.19 5.92 18.87
N GLY A 125 9.40 5.70 18.36
CA GLY A 125 10.63 6.07 19.03
C GLY A 125 10.72 5.57 20.47
N THR A 126 10.95 6.48 21.41
CA THR A 126 11.01 6.15 22.85
C THR A 126 9.68 5.66 23.41
N ASP A 127 8.55 6.14 22.89
CA ASP A 127 7.20 5.79 23.37
C ASP A 127 6.93 4.29 23.18
N THR A 128 7.58 3.69 22.19
CA THR A 128 7.51 2.25 21.90
C THR A 128 8.75 1.49 22.37
N ARG A 129 9.59 2.09 23.24
CA ARG A 129 10.87 1.53 23.74
C ARG A 129 11.96 1.32 22.68
N GLY A 130 11.88 2.01 21.54
CA GLY A 130 12.97 2.05 20.57
C GLY A 130 14.13 2.92 21.07
N THR A 131 15.38 2.50 20.81
CA THR A 131 16.57 3.24 21.23
C THR A 131 17.23 4.02 20.08
N LYS A 132 17.92 5.09 20.44
CA LYS A 132 18.74 5.91 19.54
C LYS A 132 20.05 6.23 20.25
N GLU A 133 21.14 5.62 19.81
CA GLU A 133 22.43 5.65 20.51
C GLU A 133 23.57 6.08 19.59
N GLY A 134 24.59 6.73 20.16
CA GLY A 134 25.72 7.26 19.41
C GLY A 134 25.46 8.62 18.73
N LYS A 135 26.44 9.10 17.95
CA LYS A 135 26.42 10.40 17.26
C LYS A 135 26.97 10.30 15.84
N GLY A 136 26.57 11.24 14.98
CA GLY A 136 27.06 11.34 13.61
C GLY A 136 26.89 10.04 12.81
N SER A 137 27.96 9.58 12.16
CA SER A 137 27.99 8.34 11.39
C SER A 137 27.91 7.07 12.25
N LYS A 138 28.19 7.14 13.56
CA LYS A 138 28.14 6.00 14.48
C LYS A 138 26.76 5.80 15.11
N ILE A 139 25.79 6.67 14.81
CA ILE A 139 24.43 6.56 15.34
C ILE A 139 23.79 5.21 14.97
N ARG A 140 23.06 4.60 15.90
CA ARG A 140 22.28 3.37 15.72
C ARG A 140 20.85 3.58 16.23
N PHE A 141 19.91 2.87 15.62
CA PHE A 141 18.49 2.92 15.96
C PHE A 141 17.96 1.51 16.16
N THR A 142 17.08 1.33 17.14
CA THR A 142 16.30 0.10 17.33
C THR A 142 14.81 0.45 17.45
N PHE A 143 13.95 -0.50 17.16
CA PHE A 143 12.50 -0.36 17.25
C PHE A 143 11.97 -1.28 18.34
N GLY A 144 11.10 -0.80 19.21
CA GLY A 144 10.40 -1.66 20.19
C GLY A 144 9.00 -2.09 19.74
N VAL A 145 8.68 -1.88 18.46
CA VAL A 145 7.51 -2.44 17.77
C VAL A 145 7.91 -3.59 16.86
N LYS A 146 6.93 -4.43 16.52
CA LYS A 146 7.09 -5.55 15.59
C LYS A 146 6.14 -5.43 14.40
N ALA A 147 6.45 -6.16 13.34
CA ALA A 147 5.56 -6.36 12.19
C ALA A 147 5.06 -7.81 12.17
N LEU A 148 4.18 -8.14 11.22
CA LEU A 148 3.65 -9.49 11.05
C LEU A 148 4.20 -10.14 9.79
N TRP A 149 4.42 -11.45 9.84
CA TRP A 149 4.86 -12.27 8.72
C TRP A 149 4.06 -13.57 8.68
N GLY A 150 3.79 -14.12 7.51
CA GLY A 150 3.17 -15.44 7.40
C GLY A 150 3.46 -16.08 6.06
N GLU A 151 3.93 -17.33 6.08
CA GLU A 151 4.15 -18.13 4.87
C GLU A 151 2.95 -19.00 4.50
N LYS A 152 2.07 -19.25 5.48
CA LYS A 152 0.85 -20.08 5.34
C LYS A 152 -0.26 -19.49 6.21
N ALA A 153 -0.47 -18.18 6.08
CA ALA A 153 -1.55 -17.51 6.80
C ALA A 153 -2.90 -17.85 6.17
N VAL A 154 -3.97 -17.77 6.96
CA VAL A 154 -5.34 -18.05 6.49
C VAL A 154 -6.22 -16.86 6.80
N LEU A 155 -6.92 -16.36 5.78
CA LEU A 155 -8.01 -15.41 5.88
C LEU A 155 -9.32 -16.19 5.81
N LYS A 156 -9.96 -16.38 6.97
CA LYS A 156 -11.29 -16.95 7.08
C LYS A 156 -12.32 -15.84 6.97
N ILE A 157 -13.29 -16.04 6.08
CA ILE A 157 -14.38 -15.09 5.81
C ILE A 157 -15.71 -15.80 6.07
N THR A 158 -16.51 -15.22 6.96
CA THR A 158 -17.83 -15.74 7.33
C THR A 158 -18.92 -14.74 6.93
N PRO A 159 -19.73 -15.02 5.91
CA PRO A 159 -20.86 -14.17 5.56
C PRO A 159 -21.89 -14.06 6.70
N LEU A 160 -22.52 -12.90 6.83
CA LEU A 160 -23.47 -12.57 7.90
C LEU A 160 -24.94 -12.48 7.43
N GLY A 161 -25.28 -13.02 6.26
CA GLY A 161 -26.62 -12.94 5.70
C GLY A 161 -26.94 -14.05 4.71
N SER A 162 -28.17 -14.06 4.20
CA SER A 162 -28.69 -15.11 3.29
C SER A 162 -27.94 -15.18 1.95
N ASN A 163 -27.29 -14.09 1.52
CA ASN A 163 -26.58 -14.01 0.24
C ASN A 163 -25.10 -14.40 0.40
N GLY A 164 -24.82 -15.43 1.21
CA GLY A 164 -23.45 -15.81 1.59
C GLY A 164 -22.56 -16.13 0.39
N LYS A 165 -23.10 -16.87 -0.59
CA LYS A 165 -22.37 -17.22 -1.82
C LYS A 165 -21.94 -15.98 -2.61
N ASP A 166 -22.85 -15.05 -2.87
CA ASP A 166 -22.51 -13.81 -3.58
C ASP A 166 -21.41 -13.01 -2.88
N ILE A 167 -21.45 -12.95 -1.54
CA ILE A 167 -20.44 -12.26 -0.73
C ILE A 167 -19.07 -12.91 -0.91
N GLU A 168 -19.00 -14.25 -0.83
CA GLU A 168 -17.75 -14.99 -1.03
C GLU A 168 -17.19 -14.82 -2.46
N ARG A 169 -18.06 -14.84 -3.48
CA ARG A 169 -17.67 -14.63 -4.88
C ARG A 169 -17.11 -13.22 -5.09
N LYS A 170 -17.81 -12.18 -4.59
CA LYS A 170 -17.31 -10.79 -4.64
C LYS A 170 -15.96 -10.64 -3.95
N LEU A 171 -15.79 -11.25 -2.77
CA LEU A 171 -14.54 -11.20 -2.04
C LEU A 171 -13.44 -12.01 -2.74
N SER A 172 -13.75 -13.12 -3.41
CA SER A 172 -12.79 -13.87 -4.23
C SER A 172 -12.24 -13.02 -5.37
N TYR A 173 -13.11 -12.29 -6.09
CA TYR A 173 -12.67 -11.34 -7.10
C TYR A 173 -11.86 -10.18 -6.50
N LEU A 174 -12.26 -9.63 -5.35
CA LEU A 174 -11.46 -8.60 -4.70
C LEU A 174 -10.04 -9.10 -4.38
N LEU A 175 -9.93 -10.26 -3.74
CA LEU A 175 -8.64 -10.82 -3.33
C LEU A 175 -7.75 -11.18 -4.52
N SER A 176 -8.31 -11.58 -5.66
CA SER A 176 -7.52 -11.84 -6.87
C SER A 176 -7.00 -10.57 -7.56
N ARG A 177 -7.47 -9.39 -7.15
CA ARG A 177 -7.12 -8.09 -7.76
C ARG A 177 -6.21 -7.23 -6.88
N ILE A 178 -5.95 -7.65 -5.65
CA ILE A 178 -5.10 -6.91 -4.72
C ILE A 178 -3.84 -7.70 -4.44
N GLU A 179 -2.73 -6.97 -4.31
CA GLU A 179 -1.44 -7.55 -3.94
C GLU A 179 -0.87 -6.88 -2.69
N ASN A 180 -1.67 -6.03 -2.04
CA ASN A 180 -1.30 -5.49 -0.74
C ASN A 180 -2.45 -5.49 0.25
N LEU A 181 -2.09 -5.69 1.52
CA LEU A 181 -3.00 -5.79 2.65
C LEU A 181 -2.48 -4.97 3.83
N GLY A 182 -3.39 -4.42 4.62
CA GLY A 182 -3.05 -3.61 5.79
C GLY A 182 -2.67 -2.17 5.45
N ALA A 183 -1.82 -1.59 6.29
CA ALA A 183 -1.46 -0.18 6.33
C ALA A 183 0.00 0.07 5.92
N LYS A 184 0.30 1.34 5.64
CA LYS A 184 1.60 1.80 5.12
C LYS A 184 2.08 1.08 3.82
N PRO A 185 1.20 0.70 2.87
CA PRO A 185 1.66 0.05 1.64
C PRO A 185 2.58 0.98 0.82
N GLN A 186 2.40 2.30 0.90
CA GLN A 186 3.29 3.29 0.29
C GLN A 186 4.74 3.30 0.82
N ASN A 187 4.99 2.60 1.93
CA ASN A 187 6.31 2.40 2.52
C ASN A 187 6.79 0.94 2.38
N GLY A 188 6.10 0.14 1.58
CA GLY A 188 6.53 -1.19 1.16
C GLY A 188 6.01 -2.36 1.98
N PHE A 189 5.18 -2.09 2.98
CA PHE A 189 4.52 -3.11 3.79
C PHE A 189 3.40 -3.82 3.04
N GLY A 190 3.11 -5.02 3.51
CA GLY A 190 1.89 -5.74 3.24
C GLY A 190 1.76 -6.27 1.83
N GLN A 191 2.85 -6.47 1.08
CA GLN A 191 2.74 -7.22 -0.18
C GLN A 191 2.37 -8.66 0.15
N VAL A 192 1.33 -9.18 -0.50
CA VAL A 192 0.78 -10.51 -0.23
C VAL A 192 0.50 -11.26 -1.52
N GLU A 193 0.51 -12.58 -1.41
CA GLU A 193 0.07 -13.49 -2.47
C GLU A 193 -1.04 -14.37 -1.89
N PHE A 194 -2.25 -14.21 -2.43
CA PHE A 194 -3.39 -15.08 -2.09
C PHE A 194 -3.28 -16.38 -2.89
N LEU A 195 -3.45 -17.48 -2.17
CA LEU A 195 -3.39 -18.83 -2.68
C LEU A 195 -4.83 -19.39 -2.73
N ASP A 196 -5.05 -20.39 -3.57
CA ASP A 196 -6.29 -21.20 -3.57
C ASP A 196 -7.59 -20.45 -3.91
N LEU A 197 -7.53 -19.38 -4.71
CA LEU A 197 -8.73 -18.72 -5.24
C LEU A 197 -9.26 -19.46 -6.49
N SER A 198 -10.50 -19.94 -6.43
CA SER A 198 -11.17 -20.59 -7.57
C SER A 198 -11.47 -19.60 -8.70
N SER A 199 -11.13 -19.96 -9.94
CA SER A 199 -11.44 -19.21 -11.17
C SER A 199 -12.94 -18.91 -11.28
N ASP A 200 -13.78 -19.91 -11.08
CA ASP A 200 -15.25 -19.75 -11.12
C ASP A 200 -15.74 -18.76 -10.06
N SER A 201 -15.07 -18.71 -8.92
CA SER A 201 -15.39 -17.74 -7.87
C SER A 201 -15.01 -16.33 -8.25
N ILE A 202 -13.86 -16.18 -8.90
CA ILE A 202 -13.37 -14.90 -9.41
C ILE A 202 -14.29 -14.38 -10.53
N ASP A 203 -14.68 -15.23 -11.47
CA ASP A 203 -15.48 -14.83 -12.64
C ASP A 203 -16.90 -14.41 -12.26
N GLU A 204 -17.59 -15.20 -11.41
CA GLU A 204 -18.91 -14.79 -10.94
C GLU A 204 -18.81 -13.57 -10.00
N GLY A 205 -17.74 -13.47 -9.21
CA GLY A 205 -17.44 -12.29 -8.41
C GLY A 205 -17.32 -11.03 -9.26
N LYS A 206 -16.55 -11.09 -10.36
CA LYS A 206 -16.43 -10.01 -11.34
C LYS A 206 -17.81 -9.61 -11.88
N ARG A 207 -18.62 -10.59 -12.31
CA ARG A 207 -19.95 -10.34 -12.89
C ARG A 207 -20.89 -9.65 -11.91
N LEU A 208 -20.90 -10.09 -10.65
CA LEU A 208 -21.70 -9.48 -9.57
C LEU A 208 -21.25 -8.04 -9.26
N ILE A 209 -19.95 -7.78 -9.24
CA ILE A 209 -19.39 -6.45 -8.97
C ILE A 209 -19.65 -5.51 -10.14
N SER A 210 -19.52 -5.97 -11.38
CA SER A 210 -19.87 -5.19 -12.58
C SER A 210 -21.34 -4.75 -12.55
N LYS A 211 -22.27 -5.66 -12.22
CA LYS A 211 -23.68 -5.33 -12.08
C LYS A 211 -23.92 -4.29 -10.97
N ASP A 212 -23.24 -4.44 -9.83
CA ASP A 212 -23.29 -3.46 -8.75
C ASP A 212 -22.77 -2.08 -9.20
N ALA A 213 -21.67 -2.04 -9.95
CA ALA A 213 -21.09 -0.82 -10.49
C ALA A 213 -22.06 -0.14 -11.48
N GLU A 214 -22.64 -0.89 -12.42
CA GLU A 214 -23.63 -0.39 -13.38
C GLU A 214 -24.84 0.25 -12.70
N THR A 215 -25.43 -0.44 -11.70
CA THR A 215 -26.59 0.09 -10.97
C THR A 215 -26.27 1.37 -10.18
N SER A 216 -25.00 1.61 -9.86
CA SER A 216 -24.55 2.78 -9.11
C SER A 216 -24.14 3.97 -9.97
N ARG A 217 -24.08 3.83 -11.31
CA ARG A 217 -23.65 4.89 -12.26
C ARG A 217 -24.46 6.18 -12.15
N LEU A 218 -25.71 6.08 -11.71
CA LEU A 218 -26.63 7.21 -11.58
C LEU A 218 -26.39 8.07 -10.33
N LEU A 219 -25.48 7.70 -9.42
CA LEU A 219 -25.36 8.33 -8.11
C LEU A 219 -24.52 9.63 -8.05
N ASN A 220 -23.70 9.97 -9.06
CA ASN A 220 -23.18 11.32 -9.39
C ASN A 220 -22.05 11.21 -10.43
N LYS A 221 -22.12 11.94 -11.55
CA LYS A 221 -21.14 11.82 -12.66
C LYS A 221 -19.85 12.64 -12.50
N THR A 222 -19.85 13.71 -11.70
CA THR A 222 -18.89 14.81 -11.98
C THR A 222 -17.52 14.74 -11.27
N GLU A 223 -17.20 13.72 -10.46
CA GLU A 223 -15.94 13.74 -9.68
C GLU A 223 -15.25 12.38 -9.45
N LEU A 224 -15.55 11.35 -10.25
CA LEU A 224 -14.98 10.01 -10.01
C LEU A 224 -13.49 9.91 -10.36
N SER A 225 -13.01 10.66 -11.34
CA SER A 225 -11.63 10.59 -11.85
C SER A 225 -10.56 11.18 -10.92
N ARG A 226 -10.97 11.89 -9.87
CA ARG A 226 -10.09 12.41 -8.81
C ARG A 226 -9.76 11.38 -7.73
N PHE A 227 -10.63 10.38 -7.59
CA PHE A 227 -10.53 9.36 -6.53
C PHE A 227 -9.73 8.17 -7.01
N PHE A 228 -9.16 7.45 -6.05
CA PHE A 228 -8.50 6.19 -6.33
C PHE A 228 -9.45 5.26 -7.11
N SER A 229 -8.97 4.81 -8.26
CA SER A 229 -9.63 3.91 -9.18
C SER A 229 -8.61 2.89 -9.69
N THR A 230 -9.04 1.67 -9.98
CA THR A 230 -8.21 0.67 -10.69
C THR A 230 -8.38 0.73 -12.20
N ASP A 231 -9.03 1.77 -12.73
CA ASP A 231 -9.10 2.02 -14.17
C ASP A 231 -7.68 2.10 -14.76
N PRO A 232 -7.32 1.28 -15.77
CA PRO A 232 -6.01 1.31 -16.41
C PRO A 232 -5.61 2.68 -16.98
N LYS A 233 -6.57 3.59 -17.20
CA LYS A 233 -6.29 4.98 -17.57
C LYS A 233 -5.53 5.74 -16.46
N TYR A 234 -5.83 5.45 -15.20
CA TYR A 234 -5.31 6.20 -14.04
C TYR A 234 -4.39 5.37 -13.15
N PHE A 235 -4.55 4.04 -13.14
CA PHE A 235 -3.78 3.12 -12.30
C PHE A 235 -2.70 2.39 -13.11
N PHE A 236 -1.54 2.18 -12.49
CA PHE A 236 -0.47 1.39 -13.08
C PHE A 236 0.27 0.57 -12.04
N THR A 237 0.96 -0.46 -12.53
CA THR A 237 1.94 -1.23 -11.76
C THR A 237 3.14 -1.54 -12.65
N GLN A 238 4.34 -1.40 -12.11
CA GLN A 238 5.60 -1.76 -12.75
C GLN A 238 6.39 -2.68 -11.83
N TYR A 239 7.03 -3.67 -12.43
CA TYR A 239 7.87 -4.64 -11.73
C TYR A 239 9.32 -4.45 -12.13
N TYR A 240 10.20 -4.59 -11.16
CA TYR A 240 11.64 -4.61 -11.34
C TYR A 240 12.22 -5.83 -10.65
N GLU A 241 13.26 -6.40 -11.25
CA GLU A 241 13.99 -7.53 -10.72
C GLU A 241 15.43 -7.17 -10.42
N LEU A 242 15.96 -7.84 -9.39
CA LEU A 242 17.34 -7.73 -8.95
C LEU A 242 17.90 -9.13 -8.71
N ASP A 243 18.96 -9.49 -9.44
CA ASP A 243 19.66 -10.74 -9.20
C ASP A 243 20.42 -10.71 -7.86
N THR A 244 20.86 -11.88 -7.40
CA THR A 244 21.51 -12.04 -6.09
C THR A 244 22.82 -11.26 -5.98
N GLN A 245 23.59 -11.14 -7.06
CA GLN A 245 24.87 -10.41 -7.06
C GLN A 245 24.61 -8.90 -6.98
N SER A 246 23.68 -8.39 -7.79
CA SER A 246 23.21 -7.01 -7.77
C SER A 246 22.65 -6.61 -6.40
N VAL A 247 21.96 -7.52 -5.72
CA VAL A 247 21.49 -7.32 -4.34
C VAL A 247 22.66 -7.17 -3.36
N LYS A 248 23.69 -8.02 -3.47
CA LYS A 248 24.89 -7.91 -2.62
C LYS A 248 25.56 -6.54 -2.79
N GLU A 249 25.80 -6.13 -4.02
CA GLU A 249 26.36 -4.81 -4.34
C GLU A 249 25.50 -3.65 -3.86
N TYR A 250 24.17 -3.81 -3.91
CA TYR A 250 23.25 -2.84 -3.35
C TYR A 250 23.41 -2.72 -1.84
N LEU A 251 23.41 -3.85 -1.12
CA LEU A 251 23.50 -3.90 0.33
C LEU A 251 24.82 -3.35 0.88
N ASP A 252 25.94 -3.55 0.18
CA ASP A 252 27.29 -3.09 0.57
C ASP A 252 27.40 -1.55 0.66
N LYS A 253 26.50 -0.84 -0.03
CA LYS A 253 26.42 0.65 -0.04
C LYS A 253 25.66 1.21 1.17
N GLY A 254 25.12 0.36 2.02
CA GLY A 254 24.25 0.74 3.13
C GLY A 254 24.53 0.01 4.42
N ARG A 255 23.58 0.10 5.34
CA ARG A 255 23.55 -0.67 6.58
C ARG A 255 22.13 -0.71 7.15
N VAL A 256 21.94 -1.59 8.13
CA VAL A 256 20.64 -1.85 8.77
C VAL A 256 20.31 -0.78 9.82
N ILE A 257 19.06 -0.29 9.77
CA ILE A 257 18.40 0.47 10.84
C ILE A 257 17.56 -0.55 11.61
N GLY A 258 17.92 -0.82 12.86
CA GLY A 258 17.44 -1.97 13.63
C GLY A 258 18.61 -2.88 14.01
N VAL A 259 18.29 -4.13 14.38
CA VAL A 259 19.26 -5.13 14.80
C VAL A 259 19.75 -5.92 13.58
N ASP A 260 21.07 -6.06 13.42
CA ASP A 260 21.67 -6.69 12.23
C ASP A 260 21.33 -8.19 12.13
N SER A 261 21.39 -8.92 13.25
CA SER A 261 21.08 -10.36 13.28
C SER A 261 19.65 -10.66 12.78
N ASP A 262 18.70 -9.79 13.10
CA ASP A 262 17.33 -9.90 12.61
C ASP A 262 17.28 -9.73 11.10
N PHE A 263 17.97 -8.71 10.57
CA PHE A 263 18.09 -8.53 9.13
C PHE A 263 18.73 -9.75 8.44
N GLN A 264 19.80 -10.33 9.00
CA GLN A 264 20.44 -11.52 8.41
C GLN A 264 19.48 -12.72 8.33
N ARG A 265 18.57 -12.88 9.31
CA ARG A 265 17.56 -13.94 9.33
C ARG A 265 16.53 -13.82 8.20
N TYR A 266 16.17 -12.60 7.82
CA TYR A 266 15.08 -12.35 6.87
C TYR A 266 15.52 -11.86 5.49
N LYS A 267 16.78 -11.43 5.31
CA LYS A 267 17.26 -10.82 4.05
C LYS A 267 17.03 -11.69 2.81
N GLN A 268 17.01 -13.02 2.96
CA GLN A 268 16.74 -13.96 1.87
C GLN A 268 15.27 -13.99 1.43
N LYS A 269 14.35 -13.52 2.29
CA LYS A 269 12.91 -13.42 2.03
C LYS A 269 12.53 -12.02 1.53
N PHE A 270 13.01 -10.98 2.21
CA PHE A 270 12.75 -9.59 1.84
C PHE A 270 13.85 -8.65 2.33
N ILE A 271 13.99 -7.49 1.67
CA ILE A 271 14.90 -6.41 2.06
C ILE A 271 14.09 -5.11 2.21
N PRO A 272 13.99 -4.54 3.41
CA PRO A 272 13.15 -3.38 3.70
C PRO A 272 13.76 -2.04 3.22
N CYS A 273 13.81 -1.88 1.89
CA CYS A 273 14.50 -0.77 1.20
C CYS A 273 13.56 0.27 0.59
N ALA A 274 12.24 0.09 0.68
CA ALA A 274 11.23 0.97 0.06
C ALA A 274 11.47 2.45 0.42
N PHE A 275 11.75 2.74 1.69
CA PHE A 275 12.02 4.11 2.13
C PHE A 275 13.28 4.68 1.48
N ASN A 276 14.34 3.87 1.36
CA ASN A 276 15.55 4.26 0.66
C ASN A 276 15.26 4.54 -0.83
N ILE A 277 14.55 3.67 -1.54
CA ILE A 277 14.23 3.91 -2.96
C ILE A 277 13.33 5.16 -3.12
N ARG A 278 12.30 5.27 -2.29
CA ARG A 278 11.26 6.29 -2.42
C ARG A 278 11.73 7.70 -2.05
N TYR A 279 12.53 7.81 -0.98
CA TYR A 279 12.84 9.09 -0.35
C TYR A 279 14.32 9.42 -0.23
N LYS A 280 15.25 8.59 -0.71
CA LYS A 280 16.70 8.84 -0.55
C LYS A 280 17.09 10.25 -0.97
N SER A 281 17.23 11.10 0.03
CA SER A 281 17.69 12.46 -0.09
C SER A 281 18.73 12.56 1.01
N SER A 282 19.98 12.80 0.68
CA SER A 282 20.84 13.38 1.70
C SER A 282 20.37 14.83 1.80
N ALA A 283 19.80 15.23 2.93
CA ALA A 283 19.67 16.65 3.21
C ALA A 283 21.02 17.31 2.88
N LYS A 284 21.00 18.43 2.13
CA LYS A 284 22.21 19.23 1.96
C LYS A 284 22.71 19.51 3.35
N ASN A 285 23.95 19.12 3.64
CA ASN A 285 24.58 19.50 4.89
C ASN A 285 24.40 21.02 5.04
N PRO A 286 23.74 21.51 6.11
CA PRO A 286 23.41 22.92 6.22
C PRO A 286 24.64 23.81 6.34
N PHE A 287 25.79 23.23 6.70
CA PHE A 287 27.08 23.92 6.83
C PHE A 287 27.92 23.86 5.55
N THR A 288 27.80 22.81 4.72
CA THR A 288 28.66 22.63 3.53
C THR A 288 27.91 22.72 2.20
N GLY A 289 26.56 22.75 2.22
CA GLY A 289 25.72 22.75 1.02
C GLY A 289 25.74 21.44 0.21
N LEU A 290 26.58 20.47 0.59
CA LEU A 290 26.77 19.20 -0.13
C LEU A 290 25.65 18.21 0.21
N GLY A 291 25.01 17.68 -0.83
CA GLY A 291 24.03 16.60 -0.73
C GLY A 291 23.64 16.11 -2.13
N LYS A 292 23.35 14.82 -2.27
CA LYS A 292 22.80 14.20 -3.48
C LYS A 292 21.36 13.73 -3.24
N ASN A 293 20.48 14.17 -4.13
CA ASN A 293 19.08 13.77 -4.18
C ASN A 293 18.95 12.58 -5.15
N ILE A 294 18.81 11.36 -4.63
CA ILE A 294 18.95 10.09 -5.38
C ILE A 294 17.70 9.19 -5.28
N GLY A 295 16.67 9.61 -4.53
CA GLY A 295 15.42 8.87 -4.37
C GLY A 295 14.40 9.29 -5.42
N LEU A 296 13.36 8.47 -5.56
CA LEU A 296 12.28 8.73 -6.51
C LEU A 296 11.59 10.08 -6.27
N ARG A 297 11.29 10.45 -5.01
CA ARG A 297 10.66 11.74 -4.72
C ARG A 297 11.54 12.93 -5.15
N PRO A 298 12.81 13.03 -4.75
CA PRO A 298 13.69 14.08 -5.25
C PRO A 298 13.88 14.09 -6.77
N PHE A 299 13.89 12.92 -7.43
CA PHE A 299 13.94 12.83 -8.88
C PHE A 299 12.68 13.45 -9.51
N LEU A 300 11.48 13.06 -9.06
CA LEU A 300 10.22 13.61 -9.55
C LEU A 300 10.09 15.12 -9.32
N LYS A 301 10.68 15.67 -8.25
CA LYS A 301 10.75 17.13 -8.02
C LYS A 301 11.58 17.89 -9.08
N LYS A 302 12.45 17.21 -9.83
CA LYS A 302 13.17 17.81 -10.96
C LYS A 302 12.38 17.74 -12.26
N GLU A 303 11.48 16.75 -12.37
CA GLU A 303 10.74 16.44 -13.60
C GLU A 303 9.34 17.07 -13.61
N PHE A 304 8.76 17.38 -12.44
CA PHE A 304 7.40 17.88 -12.26
C PHE A 304 7.32 19.02 -11.23
N SER A 305 6.23 19.80 -11.28
CA SER A 305 5.96 20.85 -10.30
C SER A 305 5.71 20.28 -8.90
N GLU A 306 5.80 21.13 -7.87
CA GLU A 306 5.58 20.71 -6.49
C GLU A 306 4.14 20.23 -6.24
N GLU A 307 3.14 20.83 -6.91
CA GLU A 307 1.74 20.41 -6.83
C GLU A 307 1.58 18.96 -7.32
N ILE A 308 2.14 18.64 -8.50
CA ILE A 308 2.10 17.30 -9.09
C ILE A 308 2.79 16.30 -8.13
N VAL A 309 3.97 16.63 -7.63
CA VAL A 309 4.71 15.74 -6.71
C VAL A 309 3.94 15.53 -5.40
N ASN A 310 3.27 16.54 -4.87
CA ASN A 310 2.47 16.40 -3.66
C ASN A 310 1.23 15.54 -3.89
N VAL A 311 0.60 15.60 -5.06
CA VAL A 311 -0.49 14.72 -5.49
C VAL A 311 -0.03 13.26 -5.59
N LEU A 312 1.17 13.01 -6.12
CA LEU A 312 1.72 11.67 -6.36
C LEU A 312 2.37 11.06 -5.11
N MET A 313 3.14 11.83 -4.37
CA MET A 313 3.99 11.33 -3.26
C MET A 313 3.51 11.76 -1.88
N GLY A 314 2.45 12.57 -1.80
CA GLY A 314 1.90 13.14 -0.58
C GLY A 314 2.61 14.43 -0.17
N ASN A 315 1.90 15.34 0.48
CA ASN A 315 2.49 16.59 0.95
C ASN A 315 3.59 16.32 1.99
N GLY A 316 4.82 16.72 1.68
CA GLY A 316 5.99 16.48 2.51
C GLY A 316 6.24 17.53 3.57
N ASN A 317 5.57 18.68 3.49
CA ASN A 317 5.72 19.78 4.43
C ASN A 317 4.37 20.49 4.71
N PRO A 318 3.37 19.75 5.21
CA PRO A 318 2.06 20.32 5.50
C PRO A 318 2.16 21.29 6.68
N LYS A 319 1.72 22.54 6.48
CA LYS A 319 1.66 23.57 7.54
C LYS A 319 0.43 23.40 8.42
N THR A 320 -0.63 22.80 7.87
CA THR A 320 -1.89 22.54 8.57
C THR A 320 -2.31 21.08 8.41
N GLU A 321 -3.17 20.58 9.31
CA GLU A 321 -3.71 19.22 9.18
C GLU A 321 -4.50 19.04 7.88
N GLY A 322 -5.13 20.11 7.38
CA GLY A 322 -5.85 20.11 6.11
C GLY A 322 -4.97 19.95 4.87
N GLU A 323 -3.68 20.25 4.98
CA GLU A 323 -2.71 20.11 3.89
C GLU A 323 -2.05 18.72 3.83
N ARG A 324 -2.28 17.88 4.84
CA ARG A 324 -1.76 16.51 4.85
C ARG A 324 -2.47 15.68 3.79
N SER A 325 -1.69 15.07 2.92
CA SER A 325 -2.19 14.15 1.92
C SER A 325 -1.33 12.89 1.86
N GLY A 326 -2.00 11.74 1.75
CA GLY A 326 -1.34 10.47 1.45
C GLY A 326 -0.79 10.47 0.03
N GLY A 327 0.40 9.90 -0.15
CA GLY A 327 0.92 9.65 -1.49
C GLY A 327 0.13 8.56 -2.21
N ARG A 328 -0.03 8.72 -3.52
CA ARG A 328 -0.69 7.77 -4.42
C ARG A 328 0.27 6.82 -5.12
N LEU A 329 1.58 7.07 -5.02
CA LEU A 329 2.65 6.19 -5.49
C LEU A 329 3.22 5.35 -4.34
N GLY A 330 3.16 4.04 -4.50
CA GLY A 330 3.74 3.06 -3.60
C GLY A 330 4.99 2.40 -4.17
N VAL A 331 5.89 2.02 -3.26
CA VAL A 331 7.13 1.31 -3.56
C VAL A 331 7.19 0.15 -2.57
N SER A 332 7.31 -1.08 -3.06
CA SER A 332 7.44 -2.26 -2.20
C SER A 332 8.82 -2.29 -1.53
N HIS A 333 8.97 -3.09 -0.47
CA HIS A 333 10.28 -3.65 -0.17
C HIS A 333 10.71 -4.61 -1.29
N LEU A 334 12.00 -4.88 -1.42
CA LEU A 334 12.43 -6.01 -2.25
C LEU A 334 11.92 -7.29 -1.58
N TYR A 335 11.36 -8.20 -2.34
CA TYR A 335 10.86 -9.47 -1.84
C TYR A 335 11.20 -10.60 -2.80
N LYS A 336 11.24 -11.82 -2.30
CA LYS A 336 11.50 -13.02 -3.09
C LYS A 336 10.23 -13.86 -3.11
N LYS A 337 9.75 -14.21 -4.31
CA LYS A 337 8.71 -15.24 -4.47
C LYS A 337 9.32 -16.63 -4.27
N ASP A 338 8.50 -17.62 -3.95
CA ASP A 338 8.99 -18.98 -3.70
C ASP A 338 9.75 -19.50 -4.92
N ASN A 339 10.90 -20.11 -4.68
CA ASN A 339 11.79 -20.66 -5.72
C ASN A 339 12.31 -19.64 -6.75
N ALA A 340 12.05 -18.34 -6.58
CA ALA A 340 12.63 -17.32 -7.46
C ALA A 340 14.14 -17.25 -7.22
N GLU A 341 14.95 -16.99 -8.25
CA GLU A 341 16.37 -16.71 -8.06
C GLU A 341 16.63 -15.22 -7.76
N LYS A 342 15.71 -14.36 -8.21
CA LYS A 342 15.81 -12.91 -8.15
C LYS A 342 14.84 -12.32 -7.12
N TYR A 343 15.17 -11.13 -6.65
CA TYR A 343 14.28 -10.30 -5.86
C TYR A 343 13.40 -9.47 -6.80
N SER A 344 12.15 -9.28 -6.42
CA SER A 344 11.19 -8.42 -7.09
C SER A 344 10.98 -7.14 -6.29
N LEU A 345 10.77 -6.05 -7.01
CA LEU A 345 10.32 -4.76 -6.51
C LEU A 345 9.09 -4.35 -7.31
N LYS A 346 8.03 -3.96 -6.62
CA LYS A 346 6.81 -3.43 -7.21
C LYS A 346 6.71 -1.93 -6.99
N ILE A 347 6.43 -1.20 -8.06
CA ILE A 347 5.99 0.19 -8.02
C ILE A 347 4.54 0.21 -8.50
N TRP A 348 3.66 0.90 -7.78
CA TRP A 348 2.27 1.06 -8.23
C TRP A 348 1.80 2.48 -7.95
N GLY A 349 0.82 2.93 -8.71
CA GLY A 349 0.41 4.30 -8.63
C GLY A 349 -0.97 4.56 -9.18
N HIS A 350 -1.63 5.58 -8.61
CA HIS A 350 -2.82 6.18 -9.18
C HIS A 350 -2.55 7.65 -9.52
N VAL A 351 -2.66 7.99 -10.80
CA VAL A 351 -2.53 9.35 -11.32
C VAL A 351 -3.94 9.87 -11.61
N PRO A 352 -4.53 10.69 -10.73
CA PRO A 352 -5.88 11.19 -10.94
C PRO A 352 -5.94 12.12 -12.16
N SER A 353 -7.11 12.27 -12.77
CA SER A 353 -7.25 13.10 -13.99
C SER A 353 -6.92 14.57 -13.77
N ASP A 354 -7.05 15.06 -12.54
CA ASP A 354 -6.74 16.44 -12.15
C ASP A 354 -5.33 16.60 -11.57
N ALA A 355 -4.46 15.59 -11.73
CA ALA A 355 -3.08 15.65 -11.30
C ALA A 355 -2.26 16.73 -12.02
N GLY A 356 -2.70 17.19 -13.20
CA GLY A 356 -1.91 18.03 -14.09
C GLY A 356 -0.80 17.27 -14.85
N VAL A 357 -0.85 15.93 -14.83
CA VAL A 357 0.07 15.06 -15.57
C VAL A 357 -0.63 13.76 -15.97
N GLU A 358 -0.33 13.24 -17.16
CA GLU A 358 -0.83 11.96 -17.63
C GLU A 358 -0.10 10.77 -16.98
N ARG A 359 -0.82 9.66 -16.79
CA ARG A 359 -0.29 8.42 -16.20
C ARG A 359 0.98 7.93 -16.92
N ALA A 360 0.94 7.88 -18.25
CA ALA A 360 2.04 7.40 -19.07
C ALA A 360 3.33 8.22 -18.87
N ARG A 361 3.20 9.54 -18.66
CA ARG A 361 4.35 10.41 -18.39
C ARG A 361 4.96 10.11 -17.02
N VAL A 362 4.14 9.82 -16.00
CA VAL A 362 4.64 9.41 -14.67
C VAL A 362 5.40 8.08 -14.76
N GLU A 363 4.85 7.11 -15.49
CA GLU A 363 5.50 5.81 -15.74
C GLU A 363 6.85 5.96 -16.44
N GLU A 364 6.92 6.76 -17.50
CA GLU A 364 8.17 7.07 -18.21
C GLU A 364 9.24 7.66 -17.26
N LYS A 365 8.84 8.56 -16.35
CA LYS A 365 9.77 9.15 -15.38
C LYS A 365 10.23 8.15 -14.31
N ILE A 366 9.37 7.24 -13.89
CA ILE A 366 9.78 6.14 -12.99
C ILE A 366 10.81 5.26 -13.70
N GLU A 367 10.58 4.90 -14.96
CA GLU A 367 11.53 4.10 -15.73
C GLU A 367 12.87 4.81 -15.92
N LYS A 368 12.84 6.10 -16.28
CA LYS A 368 14.05 6.93 -16.37
C LYS A 368 14.82 6.97 -15.04
N PHE A 369 14.12 7.09 -13.91
CA PHE A 369 14.74 7.04 -12.58
C PHE A 369 15.50 5.73 -12.34
N PHE A 370 14.91 4.58 -12.68
CA PHE A 370 15.59 3.30 -12.52
C PHE A 370 16.79 3.17 -13.46
N THR A 371 16.66 3.58 -14.72
CA THR A 371 17.77 3.56 -15.68
C THR A 371 18.95 4.44 -15.24
N GLU A 372 18.69 5.63 -14.71
CA GLU A 372 19.75 6.58 -14.34
C GLU A 372 20.37 6.33 -12.96
N TYR A 373 19.55 5.96 -11.96
CA TYR A 373 19.99 5.92 -10.56
C TYR A 373 20.09 4.51 -9.98
N LEU A 374 19.43 3.52 -10.60
CA LEU A 374 19.35 2.14 -10.12
C LEU A 374 19.47 1.13 -11.30
N PRO A 375 20.48 1.22 -12.18
CA PRO A 375 20.51 0.49 -13.47
C PRO A 375 20.56 -1.03 -13.35
N ASN A 376 20.91 -1.57 -12.17
CA ASN A 376 20.89 -3.00 -11.90
C ASN A 376 19.45 -3.53 -11.73
N PHE A 377 18.48 -2.66 -11.43
CA PHE A 377 17.05 -3.00 -11.35
C PHE A 377 16.48 -3.11 -12.76
N LYS A 378 16.28 -4.34 -13.22
CA LYS A 378 15.79 -4.61 -14.57
C LYS A 378 14.27 -4.64 -14.57
N LYS A 379 13.64 -3.87 -15.45
CA LYS A 379 12.18 -3.90 -15.62
C LYS A 379 11.75 -5.32 -16.01
N ALA A 380 10.78 -5.87 -15.28
CA ALA A 380 10.22 -7.19 -15.54
C ALA A 380 8.87 -7.06 -16.23
N LEU A 381 8.53 -8.04 -17.06
CA LEU A 381 7.21 -8.15 -17.65
C LEU A 381 6.19 -8.51 -16.55
N PRO A 382 4.95 -8.01 -16.62
CA PRO A 382 3.90 -8.42 -15.70
C PRO A 382 3.76 -9.95 -15.75
N THR A 383 3.85 -10.62 -14.59
CA THR A 383 3.68 -12.09 -14.53
C THR A 383 2.23 -12.52 -14.75
N ASN A 384 1.27 -11.59 -14.62
CA ASN A 384 -0.15 -11.80 -14.89
C ASN A 384 -0.66 -10.60 -15.68
N GLY A 385 -1.32 -10.84 -16.82
CA GLY A 385 -1.85 -9.82 -17.73
C GLY A 385 -3.05 -9.07 -17.14
N VAL A 386 -2.77 -8.13 -16.24
CA VAL A 386 -3.76 -7.19 -15.69
C VAL A 386 -3.37 -5.76 -16.00
#